data_AF-A0A7X5IGI4-F1
#
_entry.id   AF-A0A7X5IGI4-F1
#
_cell.length_a   1.000
_cell.length_b   1.000
_cell.length_c   1.000
_cell.angle_alpha   90.00
_cell.angle_beta   90.00
_cell.angle_gamma   90.00
#
_symmetry.space_group_name_H-M   'P 1'
#
loop_
_entity.id
_entity.type
_entity.pdbx_description
1 polymer ?
#
loop_
_entity_poly.entity_id
_entity_poly.type
_entity_poly.pdbx_seq_one_letter_code
_entity_poly.pdbx_strand_id
1 'polypeptide(L)'
;MTEMTKRMALFSGSVNPELAEEIAKNLNVNLGNIKHEKFANGEIYARYQESIRGADVFLIQSVCASEGFDVNDALMELLIMVDAAKRASARSISAVIAHYGYARQDRKAAPREPITAKLVADLLTVAGVSNIITVDLHQDAIQGFFDIPVNHMTAMPIFVDYFRNKGLDPDRLCVVSPDVGRAKAAKKFSTALDCDIAIMHKDRPKHNQ
;
A
#
# COMPACT_ATOMS: atom_id res chain seq x y z
N MET A 1 -11.43 -23.14 -29.01
CA MET A 1 -10.81 -22.42 -27.88
C MET A 1 -11.08 -20.95 -28.11
N THR A 2 -12.03 -20.38 -27.37
CA THR A 2 -12.27 -18.94 -27.40
C THR A 2 -11.05 -18.24 -26.80
N GLU A 3 -10.46 -17.30 -27.54
CA GLU A 3 -9.48 -16.36 -27.00
C GLU A 3 -10.09 -15.69 -25.77
N MET A 4 -9.59 -16.02 -24.57
CA MET A 4 -9.92 -15.26 -23.39
C MET A 4 -9.20 -13.92 -23.49
N THR A 5 -9.87 -12.91 -24.06
CA THR A 5 -9.41 -11.53 -24.00
C THR A 5 -9.25 -11.18 -22.53
N LYS A 6 -8.02 -10.92 -22.08
CA LYS A 6 -7.75 -10.55 -20.69
C LYS A 6 -8.34 -9.16 -20.44
N ARG A 7 -9.53 -9.12 -19.83
CA ARG A 7 -10.18 -7.87 -19.43
C ARG A 7 -9.59 -7.40 -18.10
N MET A 8 -8.90 -6.27 -18.12
CA MET A 8 -8.48 -5.55 -16.91
C MET A 8 -9.66 -4.70 -16.40
N ALA A 9 -9.88 -4.70 -15.09
CA ALA A 9 -10.89 -3.85 -14.45
C ALA A 9 -10.29 -3.19 -13.21
N LEU A 10 -10.39 -1.87 -13.14
CA LEU A 10 -9.75 -1.04 -12.12
C LEU A 10 -10.83 -0.40 -11.23
N PHE A 11 -10.75 -0.56 -9.91
CA PHE A 11 -11.73 0.00 -8.97
C PHE A 11 -11.04 0.70 -7.81
N SER A 12 -11.66 1.76 -7.31
CA SER A 12 -11.19 2.49 -6.13
C SER A 12 -11.99 2.12 -4.90
N GLY A 13 -11.33 2.07 -3.74
CA GLY A 13 -11.99 2.25 -2.44
C GLY A 13 -12.17 3.73 -2.12
N SER A 14 -12.57 4.02 -0.89
CA SER A 14 -12.96 5.36 -0.42
C SER A 14 -11.80 6.20 0.12
N VAL A 15 -10.65 5.59 0.43
CA VAL A 15 -9.56 6.29 1.16
C VAL A 15 -8.83 7.33 0.30
N ASN A 16 -8.61 7.03 -0.98
CA ASN A 16 -7.93 7.93 -1.90
C ASN A 16 -8.40 7.73 -3.36
N PRO A 17 -9.61 8.21 -3.70
CA PRO A 17 -10.15 8.09 -5.06
C PRO A 17 -9.36 8.91 -6.09
N GLU A 18 -8.75 10.02 -5.68
CA GLU A 18 -7.95 10.87 -6.57
C GLU A 18 -6.74 10.10 -7.12
N LEU A 19 -6.03 9.35 -6.27
CA LEU A 19 -4.94 8.48 -6.71
C LEU A 19 -5.42 7.41 -7.70
N ALA A 20 -6.60 6.83 -7.47
CA ALA A 20 -7.15 5.82 -8.38
C ALA A 20 -7.48 6.42 -9.76
N GLU A 21 -8.03 7.63 -9.80
CA GLU A 21 -8.30 8.37 -11.04
C GLU A 21 -7.01 8.73 -11.79
N GLU A 22 -5.96 9.17 -11.08
CA GLU A 22 -4.66 9.43 -11.69
C GLU A 22 -4.05 8.16 -12.30
N ILE A 23 -4.13 7.02 -11.60
CA ILE A 23 -3.67 5.73 -12.12
C ILE A 23 -4.48 5.33 -13.36
N ALA A 24 -5.82 5.46 -13.30
CA ALA A 24 -6.71 5.14 -14.42
C ALA A 24 -6.36 5.98 -15.66
N LYS A 25 -6.16 7.28 -15.48
CA LYS A 25 -5.75 8.22 -16.53
C LYS A 25 -4.41 7.84 -17.15
N ASN A 26 -3.40 7.49 -16.35
CA ASN A 26 -2.09 7.07 -16.86
C ASN A 26 -2.15 5.73 -17.63
N LEU A 27 -3.11 4.88 -17.30
CA LEU A 27 -3.36 3.61 -17.99
C LEU A 27 -4.31 3.72 -19.20
N ASN A 28 -4.85 4.92 -19.48
CA ASN A 28 -5.91 5.15 -20.48
C ASN A 28 -7.12 4.22 -20.29
N VAL A 29 -7.55 4.03 -19.05
CA VAL A 29 -8.77 3.29 -18.69
C VAL A 29 -9.66 4.14 -17.80
N ASN A 30 -10.93 3.77 -17.69
CA ASN A 30 -11.85 4.35 -16.72
C ASN A 30 -11.89 3.50 -15.45
N LEU A 31 -12.16 4.14 -14.31
CA LEU A 31 -12.54 3.40 -13.11
C LEU A 31 -13.89 2.71 -13.34
N GLY A 32 -13.94 1.45 -12.92
CA GLY A 32 -15.17 0.68 -12.89
C GLY A 32 -16.11 1.19 -11.81
N ASN A 33 -17.40 0.93 -12.00
CA ASN A 33 -18.42 1.42 -11.08
C ASN A 33 -18.59 0.45 -9.90
N ILE A 34 -18.19 0.90 -8.72
CA ILE A 34 -18.42 0.23 -7.46
C ILE A 34 -19.19 1.14 -6.52
N LYS A 35 -20.29 0.63 -5.97
CA LYS A 35 -21.09 1.34 -4.99
C LYS A 35 -20.53 1.06 -3.60
N HIS A 36 -20.13 2.11 -2.89
CA HIS A 36 -19.72 2.07 -1.48
C HIS A 36 -20.76 2.78 -0.62
N GLU A 37 -21.14 2.18 0.50
CA GLU A 37 -22.00 2.81 1.50
C GLU A 37 -21.51 2.45 2.91
N LYS A 38 -21.59 3.39 3.85
CA LYS A 38 -21.43 3.13 5.28
C LYS A 38 -22.79 3.29 5.94
N PHE A 39 -23.34 2.21 6.48
CA PHE A 39 -24.63 2.22 7.14
C PHE A 39 -24.57 3.01 8.46
N ALA A 40 -25.72 3.39 9.01
CA ALA A 40 -25.81 4.21 10.21
C ALA A 40 -25.16 3.56 11.46
N ASN A 41 -25.02 2.23 11.47
CA ASN A 41 -24.34 1.46 12.50
C ASN A 41 -22.81 1.34 12.28
N GLY A 42 -22.28 1.90 11.18
CA GLY A 42 -20.86 1.87 10.83
C GLY A 42 -20.43 0.72 9.93
N GLU A 43 -21.31 -0.22 9.59
CA GLU A 43 -20.99 -1.32 8.67
C GLU A 43 -20.77 -0.81 7.25
N ILE A 44 -19.78 -1.39 6.57
CA ILE A 44 -19.40 -1.02 5.21
C ILE A 44 -20.06 -1.99 4.22
N TYR A 45 -20.56 -1.42 3.12
CA TYR A 45 -21.17 -2.14 2.02
C TYR A 45 -20.44 -1.79 0.72
N ALA A 46 -20.06 -2.81 -0.07
CA ALA A 46 -19.50 -2.63 -1.40
C ALA A 46 -20.21 -3.53 -2.43
N ARG A 47 -20.60 -2.96 -3.58
CA ARG A 47 -21.23 -3.69 -4.68
C ARG A 47 -20.76 -3.21 -6.04
N TYR A 48 -20.11 -4.08 -6.80
CA TYR A 48 -19.81 -3.86 -8.23
C TYR A 48 -21.10 -3.65 -9.03
N GLN A 49 -21.19 -2.55 -9.78
CA GLN A 49 -22.34 -2.21 -10.62
C GLN A 49 -22.22 -2.78 -12.05
N GLU A 50 -21.16 -3.52 -12.33
CA GLU A 50 -20.89 -4.14 -13.63
C GLU A 50 -20.34 -5.56 -13.47
N SER A 51 -20.42 -6.36 -14.53
CA SER A 51 -19.87 -7.72 -14.52
C SER A 51 -18.35 -7.69 -14.54
N ILE A 52 -17.75 -8.29 -13.51
CA ILE A 52 -16.30 -8.52 -13.38
C ILE A 52 -15.92 -10.01 -13.51
N ARG A 53 -16.84 -10.85 -13.98
CA ARG A 53 -16.60 -12.29 -14.17
C ARG A 53 -15.45 -12.51 -15.14
N GLY A 54 -14.44 -13.26 -14.70
CA GLY A 54 -13.25 -13.59 -15.49
C GLY A 54 -12.28 -12.43 -15.72
N ALA A 55 -12.51 -11.26 -15.11
CA ALA A 55 -11.62 -10.10 -15.22
C ALA A 55 -10.41 -10.20 -14.28
N ASP A 56 -9.30 -9.56 -14.65
CA ASP A 56 -8.22 -9.23 -13.72
C ASP A 56 -8.58 -7.93 -13.02
N VAL A 57 -8.98 -8.02 -11.75
CA VAL A 57 -9.44 -6.90 -10.96
C VAL A 57 -8.27 -6.28 -10.20
N PHE A 58 -8.13 -4.97 -10.29
CA PHE A 58 -7.17 -4.17 -9.53
C PHE A 58 -7.94 -3.24 -8.59
N LEU A 59 -7.69 -3.35 -7.29
CA LEU A 59 -8.33 -2.55 -6.26
C LEU A 59 -7.34 -1.54 -5.69
N ILE A 60 -7.55 -0.25 -5.95
CA ILE A 60 -6.75 0.84 -5.36
C ILE A 60 -7.39 1.21 -4.03
N GLN A 61 -6.72 0.85 -2.94
CA GLN A 61 -7.16 1.18 -1.60
C GLN A 61 -5.98 1.10 -0.64
N SER A 62 -5.63 2.23 -0.04
CA SER A 62 -4.63 2.26 1.02
C SER A 62 -5.27 1.89 2.35
N VAL A 63 -4.48 1.29 3.25
CA VAL A 63 -4.91 0.99 4.62
C VAL A 63 -4.36 2.09 5.53
N CYS A 64 -4.98 3.26 5.47
CA CYS A 64 -4.64 4.42 6.27
C CYS A 64 -5.89 5.23 6.62
N ALA A 65 -5.80 6.12 7.60
CA ALA A 65 -6.89 7.02 7.92
C ALA A 65 -7.08 8.06 6.81
N SER A 66 -8.33 8.40 6.52
CA SER A 66 -8.75 9.50 5.65
C SER A 66 -9.96 10.21 6.25
N GLU A 67 -10.48 11.23 5.58
CA GLU A 67 -11.70 11.87 6.03
C GLU A 67 -12.86 10.86 6.08
N GLY A 68 -13.46 10.69 7.26
CA GLY A 68 -14.58 9.75 7.49
C GLY A 68 -14.21 8.26 7.65
N PHE A 69 -12.93 7.89 7.52
CA PHE A 69 -12.44 6.51 7.64
C PHE A 69 -11.24 6.42 8.57
N ASP A 70 -11.28 5.50 9.52
CA ASP A 70 -10.08 5.10 10.24
C ASP A 70 -9.31 3.99 9.50
N VAL A 71 -8.17 3.57 10.06
CA VAL A 71 -7.33 2.51 9.47
C VAL A 71 -8.06 1.16 9.39
N ASN A 72 -8.96 0.88 10.33
CA ASN A 72 -9.72 -0.38 10.37
C ASN A 72 -10.84 -0.36 9.31
N ASP A 73 -11.55 0.76 9.18
CA ASP A 73 -12.59 0.95 8.16
C ASP A 73 -11.98 0.78 6.76
N ALA A 74 -10.81 1.40 6.52
CA ALA A 74 -10.07 1.26 5.28
C ALA A 74 -9.70 -0.20 4.96
N LEU A 75 -9.22 -0.93 5.97
CA LEU A 75 -8.90 -2.36 5.85
C LEU A 75 -10.16 -3.19 5.57
N MET A 76 -11.24 -2.94 6.31
CA MET A 76 -12.49 -3.67 6.16
C MET A 76 -13.14 -3.43 4.80
N GLU A 77 -13.14 -2.19 4.31
CA GLU A 77 -13.62 -1.86 2.96
C GLU A 77 -12.85 -2.66 1.90
N LEU A 78 -11.51 -2.69 1.99
CA LEU A 78 -10.70 -3.51 1.07
C LEU A 78 -11.08 -4.99 1.13
N LEU A 79 -11.18 -5.57 2.33
CA LEU A 79 -11.55 -6.98 2.50
C LEU A 79 -12.94 -7.29 1.92
N ILE A 80 -13.91 -6.39 2.11
CA ILE A 80 -15.27 -6.53 1.58
C ILE A 80 -15.25 -6.42 0.05
N MET A 81 -14.50 -5.47 -0.53
CA MET A 81 -14.33 -5.35 -1.98
C MET A 81 -13.70 -6.60 -2.60
N VAL A 82 -12.71 -7.20 -1.93
CA VAL A 82 -12.05 -8.45 -2.35
C VAL A 82 -13.02 -9.62 -2.30
N ASP A 83 -13.74 -9.82 -1.18
CA ASP A 83 -14.72 -10.91 -1.06
C ASP A 83 -15.83 -10.79 -2.11
N ALA A 84 -16.36 -9.57 -2.32
CA ALA A 84 -17.34 -9.30 -3.37
C ALA A 84 -16.80 -9.64 -4.77
N ALA A 85 -15.54 -9.31 -5.09
CA ALA A 85 -14.93 -9.64 -6.37
C ALA A 85 -14.75 -11.15 -6.57
N LYS A 86 -14.29 -11.84 -5.52
CA LYS A 86 -14.11 -13.29 -5.52
C LYS A 86 -15.43 -14.01 -5.75
N ARG A 87 -16.50 -13.62 -5.05
CA ARG A 87 -17.85 -14.18 -5.23
C ARG A 87 -18.44 -13.85 -6.59
N ALA A 88 -18.09 -12.70 -7.16
CA ALA A 88 -18.45 -12.33 -8.53
C ALA A 88 -17.63 -13.08 -9.61
N SER A 89 -16.79 -14.04 -9.23
CA SER A 89 -15.97 -14.86 -10.12
C SER A 89 -14.94 -14.06 -10.92
N ALA A 90 -14.32 -13.04 -10.31
CA ALA A 90 -13.10 -12.43 -10.85
C ALA A 90 -12.03 -13.51 -11.07
N ARG A 91 -11.21 -13.36 -12.13
CA ARG A 91 -10.13 -14.31 -12.44
C ARG A 91 -8.97 -14.16 -11.46
N SER A 92 -8.58 -12.91 -11.19
CA SER A 92 -7.56 -12.57 -10.20
C SER A 92 -7.89 -11.24 -9.55
N ILE A 93 -7.43 -11.04 -8.33
CA ILE A 93 -7.64 -9.80 -7.56
C ILE A 93 -6.28 -9.28 -7.09
N SER A 94 -5.86 -8.14 -7.62
CA SER A 94 -4.65 -7.42 -7.23
C SER A 94 -5.04 -6.32 -6.24
N ALA A 95 -4.51 -6.34 -5.03
CA ALA A 95 -4.70 -5.23 -4.09
C ALA A 95 -3.53 -4.23 -4.23
N VAL A 96 -3.85 -3.01 -4.64
CA VAL A 96 -2.90 -1.89 -4.79
C VAL A 96 -3.00 -1.02 -3.54
N ILE A 97 -2.09 -1.26 -2.60
CA ILE A 97 -2.07 -0.68 -1.25
C ILE A 97 -0.87 0.28 -1.16
N ALA A 98 -1.06 1.53 -1.58
CA ALA A 98 0.01 2.53 -1.58
C ALA A 98 0.56 2.80 -0.16
N HIS A 99 -0.31 2.80 0.85
CA HIS A 99 0.10 2.80 2.26
C HIS A 99 -0.37 1.54 2.97
N TYR A 100 0.58 0.66 3.34
CA TYR A 100 0.28 -0.56 4.09
C TYR A 100 0.17 -0.27 5.60
N GLY A 101 -1.07 -0.13 6.08
CA GLY A 101 -1.37 0.02 7.49
C GLY A 101 -0.84 -1.12 8.35
N TYR A 102 -0.65 -0.86 9.64
CA TYR A 102 -0.04 -1.80 10.60
C TYR A 102 1.40 -2.24 10.32
N ALA A 103 2.05 -1.74 9.25
CA ALA A 103 3.43 -2.10 8.90
C ALA A 103 4.46 -1.92 10.02
N ARG A 104 4.21 -1.05 11.00
CA ARG A 104 5.08 -0.83 12.16
C ARG A 104 5.01 -1.93 13.23
N GLN A 105 4.01 -2.82 13.14
CA GLN A 105 3.81 -3.96 14.04
C GLN A 105 4.19 -5.25 13.31
N ASP A 106 5.42 -5.32 12.81
CA ASP A 106 5.99 -6.39 11.99
C ASP A 106 6.83 -7.40 12.78
N ARG A 107 7.06 -7.14 14.07
CA ARG A 107 7.74 -8.07 14.98
C ARG A 107 7.22 -7.89 16.40
N LYS A 108 7.52 -8.85 17.25
CA LYS A 108 7.33 -8.72 18.70
C LYS A 108 8.50 -7.94 19.28
N ALA A 109 8.25 -6.73 19.77
CA ALA A 109 9.24 -5.95 20.52
C ALA A 109 9.26 -6.39 22.00
N ALA A 110 8.15 -6.92 22.50
CA ALA A 110 8.02 -7.49 23.84
C ALA A 110 7.26 -8.83 23.85
N PRO A 111 7.35 -9.62 24.94
CA PRO A 111 6.53 -10.82 25.11
C PRO A 111 5.04 -10.50 25.01
N ARG A 112 4.27 -11.42 24.39
CA ARG A 112 2.80 -11.36 24.26
C ARG A 112 2.23 -10.23 23.40
N GLU A 113 3.04 -9.62 22.53
CA GLU A 113 2.57 -8.70 21.49
C GLU A 113 2.08 -9.42 20.22
N PRO A 114 1.16 -8.80 19.45
CA PRO A 114 0.79 -9.26 18.13
C PRO A 114 1.86 -8.92 17.07
N ILE A 115 1.77 -9.58 15.91
CA ILE A 115 2.43 -9.15 14.67
C ILE A 115 1.32 -8.76 13.70
N THR A 116 0.75 -7.56 13.90
CA THR A 116 -0.47 -7.16 13.18
C THR A 116 -0.24 -6.98 11.69
N ALA A 117 0.96 -6.62 11.25
CA ALA A 117 1.31 -6.64 9.82
C ALA A 117 1.15 -8.04 9.21
N LYS A 118 1.51 -9.11 9.94
CA LYS A 118 1.29 -10.49 9.50
C LYS A 118 -0.19 -10.85 9.49
N LEU A 119 -0.94 -10.44 10.52
CA LEU A 119 -2.39 -10.65 10.58
C LEU A 119 -3.10 -10.01 9.38
N VAL A 120 -2.74 -8.77 9.01
CA VAL A 120 -3.31 -8.10 7.82
C VAL A 120 -2.98 -8.87 6.55
N ALA A 121 -1.75 -9.38 6.41
CA ALA A 121 -1.36 -10.22 5.28
C ALA A 121 -2.20 -11.50 5.19
N ASP A 122 -2.45 -12.16 6.34
CA ASP A 122 -3.31 -13.34 6.43
C ASP A 122 -4.76 -13.03 6.01
N LEU A 123 -5.34 -11.94 6.53
CA LEU A 123 -6.71 -11.53 6.20
C LEU A 123 -6.88 -11.26 4.70
N LEU A 124 -5.95 -10.53 4.08
CA LEU A 124 -5.98 -10.24 2.64
C LEU A 124 -5.87 -11.53 1.80
N THR A 125 -4.95 -12.42 2.19
CA THR A 125 -4.74 -13.71 1.51
C THR A 125 -6.00 -14.58 1.59
N VAL A 126 -6.59 -14.71 2.79
CA VAL A 126 -7.81 -15.51 3.02
C VAL A 126 -9.02 -14.92 2.30
N ALA A 127 -9.19 -13.59 2.33
CA ALA A 127 -10.25 -12.90 1.58
C ALA A 127 -10.20 -13.23 0.09
N GLY A 128 -8.99 -13.43 -0.45
CA GLY A 128 -8.75 -13.96 -1.79
C GLY A 128 -7.96 -13.05 -2.70
N VAL A 129 -7.15 -12.15 -2.15
CA VAL A 129 -6.16 -11.41 -2.93
C VAL A 129 -5.19 -12.39 -3.59
N SER A 130 -4.92 -12.19 -4.88
CA SER A 130 -4.02 -13.01 -5.68
C SER A 130 -2.61 -12.44 -5.77
N ASN A 131 -2.46 -11.11 -5.65
CA ASN A 131 -1.18 -10.43 -5.58
C ASN A 131 -1.33 -9.06 -4.89
N ILE A 132 -0.23 -8.59 -4.30
CA ILE A 132 -0.14 -7.28 -3.64
C ILE A 132 0.75 -6.37 -4.45
N ILE A 133 0.36 -5.11 -4.60
CA ILE A 133 1.22 -4.02 -5.07
C ILE A 133 1.27 -2.96 -3.97
N THR A 134 2.46 -2.60 -3.51
CA THR A 134 2.62 -1.64 -2.40
C THR A 134 3.88 -0.80 -2.56
N VAL A 135 3.99 0.29 -1.80
CA VAL A 135 5.08 1.26 -1.91
C VAL A 135 5.78 1.43 -0.56
N ASP A 136 7.11 1.31 -0.55
CA ASP A 136 7.99 1.58 0.60
C ASP A 136 7.47 1.06 1.95
N LEU A 137 7.33 -0.26 2.06
CA LEU A 137 6.99 -0.97 3.29
C LEU A 137 7.89 -0.53 4.44
N HIS A 138 7.35 -0.57 5.66
CA HIS A 138 8.12 -0.17 6.84
C HIS A 138 9.40 -1.01 7.01
N GLN A 139 9.28 -2.32 6.76
CA GLN A 139 10.39 -3.26 6.68
C GLN A 139 10.22 -4.13 5.43
N ASP A 140 11.31 -4.33 4.69
CA ASP A 140 11.33 -5.15 3.47
C ASP A 140 10.85 -6.59 3.73
N ALA A 141 11.06 -7.10 4.95
CA ALA A 141 10.69 -8.44 5.39
C ALA A 141 9.17 -8.70 5.40
N ILE A 142 8.33 -7.66 5.42
CA ILE A 142 6.87 -7.79 5.34
C ILE A 142 6.44 -8.53 4.06
N GLN A 143 7.23 -8.48 2.99
CA GLN A 143 6.98 -9.28 1.78
C GLN A 143 6.88 -10.78 2.08
N GLY A 144 7.66 -11.28 3.04
CA GLY A 144 7.64 -12.68 3.47
C GLY A 144 6.46 -13.05 4.38
N PHE A 145 5.55 -12.11 4.70
CA PHE A 145 4.32 -12.41 5.45
C PHE A 145 3.20 -12.93 4.56
N PHE A 146 3.34 -12.75 3.25
CA PHE A 146 2.38 -13.19 2.25
C PHE A 146 2.84 -14.51 1.61
N ASP A 147 1.90 -15.43 1.44
CA ASP A 147 2.10 -16.66 0.64
C ASP A 147 1.81 -16.43 -0.85
N ILE A 148 1.52 -15.18 -1.24
CA ILE A 148 1.20 -14.72 -2.59
C ILE A 148 2.26 -13.71 -3.07
N PRO A 149 2.40 -13.47 -4.38
CA PRO A 149 3.35 -12.48 -4.89
C PRO A 149 3.11 -11.07 -4.35
N VAL A 150 4.20 -10.41 -3.95
CA VAL A 150 4.21 -9.01 -3.49
C VAL A 150 5.12 -8.19 -4.40
N ASN A 151 4.55 -7.25 -5.12
CA ASN A 151 5.27 -6.23 -5.88
C ASN A 151 5.52 -5.03 -4.97
N HIS A 152 6.66 -5.04 -4.27
CA HIS A 152 7.10 -3.94 -3.41
C HIS A 152 7.88 -2.91 -4.23
N MET A 153 7.23 -1.77 -4.49
CA MET A 153 7.81 -0.64 -5.22
C MET A 153 8.48 0.36 -4.26
N THR A 154 9.35 1.21 -4.78
CA THR A 154 9.98 2.29 -4.02
C THR A 154 9.82 3.63 -4.74
N ALA A 155 9.48 4.68 -4.00
CA ALA A 155 9.42 6.05 -4.49
C ALA A 155 10.80 6.73 -4.52
N MET A 156 11.86 6.06 -4.05
CA MET A 156 13.19 6.63 -3.93
C MET A 156 13.71 7.30 -5.21
N PRO A 157 13.60 6.71 -6.42
CA PRO A 157 14.06 7.36 -7.65
C PRO A 157 13.36 8.71 -7.92
N ILE A 158 12.05 8.79 -7.65
CA ILE A 158 11.26 10.02 -7.84
C ILE A 158 11.78 11.14 -6.93
N PHE A 159 12.08 10.81 -5.67
CA PHE A 159 12.65 11.78 -4.75
C PHE A 159 14.08 12.18 -5.13
N VAL A 160 14.92 11.24 -5.58
CA VAL A 160 16.29 11.53 -6.02
C VAL A 160 16.26 12.53 -7.18
N ASP A 161 15.43 12.27 -8.18
CA ASP A 161 15.30 13.14 -9.35
C ASP A 161 14.76 14.52 -8.95
N TYR A 162 13.78 14.59 -8.05
CA TYR A 162 13.27 15.84 -7.52
C TYR A 162 14.36 16.72 -6.88
N PHE A 163 15.20 16.13 -6.01
CA PHE A 163 16.24 16.90 -5.31
C PHE A 163 17.44 17.23 -6.21
N ARG A 164 17.81 16.36 -7.16
CA ARG A 164 18.81 16.69 -8.19
C ARG A 164 18.40 17.90 -9.01
N ASN A 165 17.12 17.95 -9.42
CA ASN A 165 16.59 19.04 -10.24
C ASN A 165 16.43 20.38 -9.49
N LYS A 166 16.67 20.41 -8.18
CA LYS A 166 16.72 21.68 -7.42
C LYS A 166 18.04 22.44 -7.55
N GLY A 167 19.08 21.85 -8.16
CA GLY A 167 20.38 22.50 -8.30
C GLY A 167 21.07 22.77 -6.97
N LEU A 168 20.88 21.87 -5.99
CA LEU A 168 21.55 21.93 -4.71
C LEU A 168 23.04 21.58 -4.89
N ASP A 169 23.92 22.30 -4.23
CA ASP A 169 25.36 22.02 -4.21
C ASP A 169 25.63 20.71 -3.43
N PRO A 170 26.11 19.64 -4.09
CA PRO A 170 26.35 18.35 -3.44
C PRO A 170 27.34 18.43 -2.27
N ASP A 171 28.35 19.30 -2.36
CA ASP A 171 29.38 19.50 -1.32
C ASP A 171 28.82 20.16 -0.05
N ARG A 172 27.61 20.73 -0.14
CA ARG A 172 26.89 21.37 0.97
C ARG A 172 25.58 20.68 1.31
N LEU A 173 25.31 19.53 0.70
CA LEU A 173 24.12 18.74 0.91
C LEU A 173 24.40 17.58 1.87
N CYS A 174 23.49 17.35 2.80
CA CYS A 174 23.57 16.21 3.71
C CYS A 174 22.19 15.57 3.86
N VAL A 175 22.10 14.27 3.60
CA VAL A 175 20.89 13.48 3.88
C VAL A 175 20.91 13.07 5.35
N VAL A 176 19.83 13.36 6.07
CA VAL A 176 19.73 13.07 7.50
C VAL A 176 18.77 11.91 7.74
N SER A 177 19.25 10.83 8.35
CA SER A 177 18.39 9.80 8.93
C SER A 177 17.91 10.25 10.32
N PRO A 178 16.60 10.36 10.57
CA PRO A 178 16.06 10.86 11.85
C PRO A 178 16.20 9.85 13.00
N ASP A 179 16.51 8.59 12.68
CA ASP A 179 16.80 7.50 13.60
C ASP A 179 17.71 6.45 12.93
N VAL A 180 18.14 5.46 13.70
CA VAL A 180 18.99 4.35 13.24
C VAL A 180 18.22 3.39 12.32
N GLY A 181 16.90 3.26 12.50
CA GLY A 181 16.07 2.30 11.75
C GLY A 181 16.01 2.60 10.25
N ARG A 182 16.12 3.88 9.86
CA ARG A 182 16.13 4.32 8.45
C ARG A 182 17.53 4.58 7.88
N ALA A 183 18.61 4.32 8.63
CA ALA A 183 19.97 4.63 8.21
C ALA A 183 20.35 4.01 6.85
N LYS A 184 19.91 2.77 6.58
CA LYS A 184 20.15 2.10 5.29
C LYS A 184 19.46 2.81 4.12
N ALA A 185 18.23 3.29 4.32
CA ALA A 185 17.49 4.04 3.30
C ALA A 185 18.13 5.42 3.07
N ALA A 186 18.49 6.12 4.14
CA ALA A 186 19.22 7.38 4.07
C ALA A 186 20.55 7.23 3.33
N LYS A 187 21.30 6.14 3.56
CA LYS A 187 22.57 5.88 2.85
C LYS A 187 22.37 5.64 1.37
N LYS A 188 21.34 4.88 0.98
CA LYS A 188 20.98 4.71 -0.44
C LYS A 188 20.66 6.07 -1.08
N PHE A 189 19.89 6.90 -0.38
CA PHE A 189 19.49 8.22 -0.86
C PHE A 189 20.67 9.18 -1.00
N SER A 190 21.56 9.26 -0.01
CA SER A 190 22.76 10.09 -0.05
C SER A 190 23.73 9.64 -1.14
N THR A 191 23.88 8.32 -1.34
CA THR A 191 24.71 7.77 -2.43
C THR A 191 24.13 8.13 -3.80
N ALA A 192 22.80 8.13 -3.94
CA ALA A 192 22.16 8.54 -5.18
C ALA A 192 22.27 10.06 -5.43
N LEU A 193 22.29 10.88 -4.39
CA LEU A 193 22.47 12.33 -4.50
C LEU A 193 23.94 12.77 -4.55
N ASP A 194 24.87 11.83 -4.41
CA ASP A 194 26.32 12.08 -4.30
C ASP A 194 26.66 13.10 -3.20
N CYS A 195 26.13 12.86 -1.99
CA CYS A 195 26.28 13.78 -0.86
C CYS A 195 26.51 13.06 0.47
N ASP A 196 26.85 13.87 1.49
CA ASP A 196 27.07 13.39 2.85
C ASP A 196 25.81 12.81 3.50
N ILE A 197 26.02 12.03 4.55
CA ILE A 197 24.97 11.44 5.38
C ILE A 197 25.21 11.74 6.85
N ALA A 198 24.15 12.13 7.56
CA ALA A 198 24.11 12.17 9.01
C ALA A 198 23.06 11.18 9.54
N ILE A 199 23.34 10.54 10.66
CA ILE A 199 22.41 9.60 11.32
C ILE A 199 22.21 10.06 12.75
N MET A 200 20.96 10.34 13.12
CA MET A 200 20.61 10.68 14.50
C MET A 200 20.48 9.41 15.33
N HIS A 201 21.23 9.37 16.44
CA HIS A 201 20.99 8.41 17.52
C HIS A 201 20.11 9.07 18.58
N LYS A 202 18.96 8.48 18.88
CA LYS A 202 18.05 8.98 19.92
C LYS A 202 18.02 7.98 21.06
N ASP A 203 18.48 8.40 22.23
CA ASP A 203 18.30 7.65 23.47
C ASP A 203 16.84 7.80 23.92
N ARG A 204 16.08 6.70 23.83
CA ARG A 204 14.70 6.67 24.32
C ARG A 204 14.65 5.96 25.66
N PRO A 205 14.44 6.67 26.79
CA PRO A 205 14.23 6.03 28.08
C PRO A 205 12.89 5.25 28.13
N LYS A 206 11.92 5.52 27.23
CA LYS A 206 10.63 4.79 27.07
C LYS A 206 10.15 4.78 25.62
N HIS A 207 9.29 3.81 25.25
CA HIS A 207 8.70 3.68 23.91
C HIS A 207 7.71 4.85 23.64
N ASN A 208 7.85 5.55 22.50
CA ASN A 208 6.99 6.64 22.02
C ASN A 208 6.90 7.93 22.85
N GLN A 209 7.96 8.32 23.56
CA GLN A 209 8.20 9.74 23.90
C GLN A 209 9.34 10.31 23.04
#